data_AF-A0A178FQS0-F1
#
_entry.id   AF-A0A178FQS0-F1
#
_cell.length_a   1.000
_cell.length_b   1.000
_cell.length_c   1.000
_cell.angle_alpha   90.00
_cell.angle_beta   90.00
_cell.angle_gamma   90.00
#
_symmetry.space_group_name_H-M   'P 1'
#
loop_
_entity.id
_entity.type
_entity.pdbx_description
1 polymer ?
#
loop_
_entity_poly.entity_id
_entity_poly.type
_entity_poly.pdbx_seq_one_letter_code
_entity_poly.pdbx_strand_id
1 'polypeptide(L)'
;MATSLESEGEDDLVLRHEMIIMDDKAKYDGATSDDIHHFTSWVFDNLPDIMVKTPTESALQLVHVNDPISVGPESDFGPRYNFCLFVDDICLESVEHMDIPVAKVLAKHFGARDPEDRDYPIHPDYEDGETDMEEEDVGWM
;
A
#
# COMPACT_ATOMS: atom_id res chain seq x y z
N MET A 1 7.14 -25.64 -19.30
CA MET A 1 5.88 -25.60 -18.54
C MET A 1 6.26 -25.22 -17.14
N ALA A 2 5.71 -24.14 -16.58
CA ALA A 2 5.95 -23.81 -15.18
C ALA A 2 5.17 -24.80 -14.31
N THR A 3 5.84 -25.47 -13.38
CA THR A 3 5.22 -26.26 -12.32
C THR A 3 4.60 -25.31 -11.29
N SER A 4 3.44 -25.68 -10.74
CA SER A 4 2.83 -24.93 -9.64
C SER A 4 3.61 -25.21 -8.35
N LEU A 5 3.75 -24.23 -7.46
CA LEU A 5 4.37 -24.41 -6.14
C LEU A 5 3.70 -25.56 -5.35
N GLU A 6 2.38 -25.73 -5.53
CA GLU A 6 1.60 -26.85 -4.96
C GLU A 6 2.05 -28.22 -5.49
N SER A 7 2.52 -28.27 -6.75
CA SER A 7 3.00 -29.52 -7.36
C SER A 7 4.41 -29.92 -6.92
N GLU A 8 5.14 -28.98 -6.31
CA GLU A 8 6.51 -29.18 -5.81
C GLU A 8 6.56 -29.42 -4.29
N GLY A 9 5.40 -29.42 -3.61
CA GLY A 9 5.30 -29.66 -2.17
C GLY A 9 5.82 -28.51 -1.31
N GLU A 10 5.91 -27.31 -1.89
CA GLU A 10 6.33 -26.07 -1.23
C GLU A 10 5.10 -25.28 -0.74
N ASP A 11 4.19 -25.97 -0.03
CA ASP A 11 2.92 -25.41 0.45
C ASP A 11 3.11 -24.20 1.39
N ASP A 12 4.24 -24.16 2.09
CA ASP A 12 4.65 -23.04 2.94
C ASP A 12 5.00 -21.77 2.13
N LEU A 13 5.48 -21.94 0.90
CA LEU A 13 5.69 -20.85 -0.04
C LEU A 13 4.39 -20.45 -0.75
N VAL A 14 3.48 -21.40 -1.02
CA VAL A 14 2.16 -21.11 -1.63
C VAL A 14 1.38 -20.07 -0.81
N LEU A 15 1.34 -20.25 0.52
CA LEU A 15 0.70 -19.29 1.44
C LEU A 15 1.25 -17.85 1.32
N ARG A 16 2.50 -17.70 0.90
CA ARG A 16 3.18 -16.40 0.74
C ARG A 16 2.94 -15.77 -0.64
N HIS A 17 2.42 -16.53 -1.60
CA HIS A 17 2.12 -16.05 -2.95
C HIS A 17 0.63 -15.73 -3.14
N GLU A 18 -0.23 -16.16 -2.21
CA GLU A 18 -1.67 -15.85 -2.25
C GLU A 18 -1.92 -14.36 -1.96
N MET A 19 -2.70 -13.70 -2.82
CA MET A 19 -3.08 -12.30 -2.64
C MET A 19 -3.91 -12.13 -1.36
N ILE A 20 -3.52 -11.16 -0.52
CA ILE A 20 -4.29 -10.81 0.67
C ILE A 20 -5.24 -9.68 0.31
N ILE A 21 -6.52 -9.88 0.62
CA ILE A 21 -7.56 -8.86 0.51
C ILE A 21 -7.71 -8.23 1.90
N MET A 22 -7.51 -6.91 1.97
CA MET A 22 -7.69 -6.12 3.19
C MET A 22 -9.06 -5.41 3.13
N ASP A 23 -10.13 -6.10 3.50
CA ASP A 23 -11.53 -5.67 3.31
C ASP A 23 -12.30 -5.39 4.61
N ASP A 24 -11.57 -5.14 5.72
CA ASP A 24 -12.18 -4.71 6.99
C ASP A 24 -12.87 -3.36 6.82
N LYS A 25 -14.19 -3.40 6.57
CA LYS A 25 -15.01 -2.21 6.37
C LYS A 25 -14.91 -1.23 7.55
N ALA A 26 -14.77 -1.70 8.79
CA ALA A 26 -14.67 -0.77 9.92
C ALA A 26 -13.37 0.06 9.91
N LYS A 27 -12.36 -0.42 9.18
CA LYS A 27 -11.04 0.20 9.04
C LYS A 27 -10.88 0.98 7.74
N TYR A 28 -11.53 0.55 6.66
CA TYR A 28 -11.29 1.08 5.30
C TYR A 28 -12.45 1.91 4.72
N ASP A 29 -13.62 1.97 5.36
CA ASP A 29 -14.75 2.79 4.89
C ASP A 29 -14.39 4.28 4.98
N GLY A 30 -14.27 4.94 3.82
CA GLY A 30 -13.84 6.33 3.70
C GLY A 30 -12.32 6.55 3.76
N ALA A 31 -11.52 5.47 3.70
CA ALA A 31 -10.06 5.59 3.64
C ALA A 31 -9.61 6.11 2.26
N THR A 32 -8.63 7.01 2.24
CA THR A 32 -8.04 7.55 1.01
C THR A 32 -6.66 6.93 0.73
N SER A 33 -6.05 7.32 -0.38
CA SER A 33 -4.65 7.01 -0.73
C SER A 33 -3.68 7.35 0.42
N ASP A 34 -3.97 8.39 1.20
CA ASP A 34 -3.18 8.84 2.36
C ASP A 34 -3.22 7.85 3.54
N ASP A 35 -4.23 6.99 3.61
CA ASP A 35 -4.37 5.96 4.66
C ASP A 35 -3.53 4.71 4.39
N ILE A 36 -2.55 4.79 3.46
CA ILE A 36 -1.54 3.76 3.16
C ILE A 36 -0.81 3.23 4.41
N HIS A 37 -0.84 3.98 5.51
CA HIS A 37 -0.36 3.54 6.81
C HIS A 37 -0.96 2.20 7.26
N HIS A 38 -2.19 1.88 6.87
CA HIS A 38 -2.80 0.59 7.18
C HIS A 38 -2.09 -0.60 6.50
N PHE A 39 -1.69 -0.44 5.23
CA PHE A 39 -0.86 -1.43 4.54
C PHE A 39 0.53 -1.49 5.16
N THR A 40 1.12 -0.32 5.45
CA THR A 40 2.42 -0.22 6.09
C THR A 40 2.45 -0.95 7.45
N SER A 41 1.45 -0.75 8.31
CA SER A 41 1.31 -1.47 9.58
C SER A 41 1.21 -2.98 9.36
N TRP A 42 0.40 -3.43 8.39
CA TRP A 42 0.29 -4.85 8.07
C TRP A 42 1.64 -5.44 7.65
N VAL A 43 2.43 -4.75 6.82
CA VAL A 43 3.78 -5.19 6.44
C VAL A 43 4.66 -5.37 7.68
N PHE A 44 4.65 -4.39 8.59
CA PHE A 44 5.44 -4.43 9.81
C PHE A 44 5.05 -5.59 10.73
N ASP A 45 3.75 -5.86 10.88
CA ASP A 45 3.25 -6.98 11.69
C ASP A 45 3.67 -8.35 11.12
N ASN A 46 3.89 -8.44 9.81
CA ASN A 46 4.27 -9.67 9.12
C ASN A 46 5.80 -9.85 8.97
N LEU A 47 6.61 -8.80 9.18
CA LEU A 47 8.08 -8.88 9.08
C LEU A 47 8.70 -9.96 9.99
N PRO A 48 8.28 -10.13 11.26
CA PRO A 48 8.81 -11.18 12.14
C PRO A 48 8.71 -12.59 11.57
N ASP A 49 7.64 -12.89 10.83
CA ASP A 49 7.33 -14.23 10.31
C ASP A 49 8.13 -14.58 9.04
N ILE A 50 8.68 -13.57 8.37
CA ILE A 50 9.46 -13.74 7.14
C ILE A 50 10.96 -13.57 7.35
N MET A 51 11.37 -12.93 8.44
CA MET A 51 12.78 -12.68 8.72
C MET A 51 13.40 -13.78 9.58
N VAL A 52 14.56 -14.30 9.15
CA VAL A 52 15.36 -15.26 9.94
C VAL A 52 15.83 -14.66 11.26
N LYS A 53 16.06 -13.35 11.28
CA LYS A 53 16.34 -12.57 12.49
C LYS A 53 15.21 -11.58 12.70
N THR A 54 14.33 -11.88 13.63
CA THR A 54 13.23 -11.00 14.00
C THR A 54 13.80 -9.66 14.48
N PRO A 55 13.43 -8.54 13.83
CA PRO A 55 13.81 -7.22 14.30
C PRO A 55 13.23 -6.97 15.70
N THR A 56 13.94 -6.24 16.54
CA THR A 56 13.36 -5.80 17.81
C THR A 56 12.24 -4.80 17.55
N GLU A 57 11.23 -4.78 18.43
CA GLU A 57 10.10 -3.84 18.34
C GLU A 57 10.59 -2.38 18.24
N SER A 58 11.66 -2.05 18.97
CA SER A 58 12.33 -0.76 18.91
C SER A 58 12.96 -0.44 17.55
N ALA A 59 13.44 -1.45 16.81
CA ALA A 59 13.98 -1.26 15.47
C ALA A 59 12.87 -1.06 14.44
N LEU A 60 11.74 -1.76 14.58
CA LEU A 60 10.55 -1.56 13.74
C LEU A 60 9.93 -0.17 13.94
N GLN A 61 9.80 0.26 15.20
CA GLN A 61 9.32 1.60 15.54
C GLN A 61 10.26 2.71 15.02
N LEU A 62 11.58 2.47 15.00
CA LEU A 62 12.54 3.47 14.50
C LEU A 62 12.34 3.76 13.01
N VAL A 63 12.03 2.74 12.21
CA VAL A 63 11.72 2.86 10.77
C VAL A 63 10.36 3.53 10.55
N HIS A 64 9.36 3.21 11.38
CA HIS A 64 8.02 3.77 11.26
C HIS A 64 7.93 5.26 11.64
N VAL A 65 8.77 5.72 12.58
CA VAL A 65 8.64 7.04 13.21
C VAL A 65 9.61 8.09 12.67
N ASN A 66 10.80 7.73 12.21
CA ASN A 66 11.86 8.71 11.98
C ASN A 66 12.16 9.04 10.51
N ASP A 67 11.67 8.23 9.56
CA ASP A 67 11.95 8.46 8.15
C ASP A 67 10.89 7.75 7.28
N PRO A 68 9.85 8.49 6.84
CA PRO A 68 8.78 7.97 5.98
C PRO A 68 9.28 7.43 4.62
N ILE A 69 10.51 7.79 4.24
CA ILE A 69 11.18 7.44 2.98
C ILE A 69 12.21 6.31 3.20
N SER A 70 12.45 5.93 4.46
CA SER A 70 13.41 4.88 4.79
C SER A 70 12.99 3.54 4.21
N VAL A 71 13.91 2.97 3.44
CA VAL A 71 13.81 1.63 2.89
C VAL A 71 14.09 0.65 4.03
N GLY A 72 13.04 0.17 4.70
CA GLY A 72 13.14 -0.81 5.77
C GLY A 72 13.55 -2.20 5.24
N PRO A 73 13.81 -3.17 6.14
CA PRO A 73 14.26 -4.52 5.75
C PRO A 73 13.27 -5.25 4.82
N GLU A 74 12.01 -4.81 4.78
CA GLU A 74 10.99 -5.33 3.87
C GLU A 74 11.23 -5.08 2.39
N SER A 75 12.09 -4.10 2.04
CA SER A 75 12.38 -3.76 0.64
C SER A 75 12.91 -4.93 -0.17
N ASP A 76 13.63 -5.82 0.50
CA ASP A 76 14.28 -6.97 -0.11
C ASP A 76 13.31 -8.17 -0.28
N PHE A 77 12.10 -8.10 0.28
CA PHE A 77 11.12 -9.19 0.24
C PHE A 77 10.13 -9.10 -0.94
N GLY A 78 10.42 -8.25 -1.93
CA GLY A 78 9.71 -8.20 -3.19
C GLY A 78 8.35 -7.48 -3.13
N PRO A 79 7.54 -7.56 -4.20
CA PRO A 79 6.39 -6.67 -4.38
C PRO A 79 5.33 -6.74 -3.26
N ARG A 80 5.11 -7.92 -2.67
CA ARG A 80 4.10 -8.17 -1.62
C ARG A 80 4.19 -7.21 -0.43
N TYR A 81 5.41 -6.79 -0.07
CA TYR A 81 5.65 -5.95 1.11
C TYR A 81 5.98 -4.50 0.75
N ASN A 82 6.01 -4.19 -0.56
CA ASN A 82 6.42 -2.88 -1.07
C ASN A 82 5.29 -2.16 -1.81
N PHE A 83 4.32 -2.91 -2.33
CA PHE A 83 3.20 -2.37 -3.09
C PHE A 83 1.88 -3.00 -2.65
N CYS A 84 0.81 -2.21 -2.66
CA CYS A 84 -0.55 -2.70 -2.54
C CYS A 84 -1.39 -2.23 -3.74
N LEU A 85 -2.42 -3.02 -4.06
CA LEU A 85 -3.49 -2.55 -4.93
C LEU A 85 -4.48 -1.73 -4.11
N PHE A 86 -4.75 -0.52 -4.57
CA PHE A 86 -5.71 0.39 -3.97
C PHE A 86 -6.87 0.58 -4.96
N VAL A 87 -8.07 0.48 -4.43
CA VAL A 87 -9.32 0.56 -5.20
C VAL A 87 -10.20 1.59 -4.49
N ASP A 88 -10.37 2.73 -5.14
CA ASP A 88 -11.24 3.83 -4.74
C ASP A 88 -12.48 3.89 -5.63
N ASP A 89 -13.29 4.93 -5.44
CA ASP A 89 -14.52 5.16 -6.20
C ASP A 89 -14.22 5.31 -7.70
N ILE A 90 -13.11 5.96 -8.09
CA ILE A 90 -12.67 6.06 -9.50
C ILE A 90 -12.40 4.67 -10.10
N CYS A 91 -11.70 3.80 -9.36
CA CYS A 91 -11.46 2.43 -9.80
C CYS A 91 -12.77 1.66 -9.99
N LEU A 92 -13.74 1.84 -9.10
CA LEU A 92 -15.06 1.22 -9.22
C LEU A 92 -15.88 1.79 -10.38
N GLU A 93 -15.89 3.11 -10.56
CA GLU A 93 -16.55 3.80 -11.67
C GLU A 93 -15.99 3.38 -13.03
N SER A 94 -14.69 3.08 -13.11
CA SER A 94 -14.05 2.61 -14.35
C SER A 94 -14.68 1.33 -14.88
N VAL A 95 -15.25 0.48 -14.00
CA VAL A 95 -15.94 -0.75 -14.40
C VAL A 95 -17.21 -0.45 -15.19
N GLU A 96 -17.87 0.67 -14.89
CA GLU A 96 -19.12 1.08 -15.54
C GLU A 96 -18.89 2.02 -16.72
N HIS A 97 -17.85 2.84 -16.66
CA HIS A 97 -17.65 3.99 -17.54
C HIS A 97 -16.46 3.88 -18.50
N MET A 98 -15.56 2.91 -18.33
CA MET A 98 -14.38 2.72 -19.18
C MET A 98 -14.40 1.38 -19.92
N ASP A 99 -13.65 1.29 -21.01
CA ASP A 99 -13.50 0.04 -21.78
C ASP A 99 -12.69 -1.03 -21.02
N ILE A 100 -11.87 -0.62 -20.05
CA ILE A 100 -10.98 -1.49 -19.27
C ILE A 100 -11.02 -1.02 -17.80
N PRO A 101 -11.22 -1.93 -16.83
CA PRO A 101 -11.19 -1.58 -15.42
C PRO A 101 -9.79 -1.11 -15.00
N VAL A 102 -9.77 -0.10 -14.14
CA VAL A 102 -8.57 0.54 -13.60
C VAL A 102 -8.40 0.14 -12.14
N ALA A 103 -7.15 -0.05 -11.73
CA ALA A 103 -6.76 -0.20 -10.34
C ALA A 103 -5.47 0.60 -10.10
N LYS A 104 -5.33 1.19 -8.91
CA LYS A 104 -4.15 1.94 -8.52
C LYS A 104 -3.15 1.00 -7.83
N VAL A 105 -1.85 1.24 -8.08
CA VAL A 105 -0.76 0.54 -7.39
C VAL A 105 -0.07 1.57 -6.51
N LEU A 106 -0.20 1.44 -5.19
CA LEU A 106 0.46 2.33 -4.24
C LEU A 106 1.74 1.68 -3.72
N ALA A 107 2.84 2.43 -3.76
CA ALA A 107 4.04 2.06 -3.04
C ALA A 107 3.81 2.28 -1.53
N LYS A 108 4.48 1.48 -0.69
CA LYS A 108 4.40 1.61 0.77
C LYS A 108 4.69 3.03 1.28
N HIS A 109 5.58 3.75 0.61
CA HIS A 109 6.00 5.12 0.93
C HIS A 109 5.27 6.18 0.08
N PHE A 110 4.22 5.80 -0.65
CA PHE A 110 3.38 6.76 -1.36
C PHE A 110 2.71 7.69 -0.34
N GLY A 111 2.53 8.97 -0.68
CA GLY A 111 1.89 9.94 0.22
C GLY A 111 2.66 10.20 1.53
N ALA A 112 3.91 9.74 1.64
CA ALA A 112 4.74 9.90 2.83
C ALA A 112 5.11 11.38 3.06
N ARG A 113 4.21 12.10 3.72
CA ARG A 113 4.36 13.49 4.15
C ARG A 113 4.60 13.55 5.65
N ASP A 114 5.39 14.53 6.08
CA ASP A 114 5.56 14.85 7.49
C ASP A 114 4.18 15.15 8.11
N PRO A 115 3.94 14.82 9.39
CA PRO A 115 2.64 15.03 10.02
C PRO A 115 2.10 16.46 9.91
N GLU A 116 3.00 17.44 9.81
CA GLU A 116 2.70 18.86 9.66
C GLU A 116 2.21 19.24 8.25
N ASP A 117 2.56 18.44 7.23
CA ASP A 117 2.24 18.66 5.81
C ASP A 117 1.04 17.84 5.32
N ARG A 118 0.37 17.12 6.24
CA ARG A 118 -0.82 16.29 5.94
C ARG A 118 -2.13 17.07 5.99
N ASP A 119 -2.15 18.21 6.67
CA ASP A 119 -3.37 19.02 6.87
C ASP A 119 -3.48 20.07 5.75
N TYR A 120 -3.53 19.61 4.50
CA TYR A 120 -3.75 20.46 3.33
C TYR A 120 -5.23 20.41 2.92
N PRO A 121 -5.79 21.51 2.39
CA PRO A 121 -7.17 21.52 1.95
C PRO A 121 -7.33 20.59 0.75
N ILE A 122 -8.01 19.46 0.95
CA ILE A 122 -8.53 18.63 -0.12
C ILE A 122 -9.76 19.35 -0.68
N HIS A 123 -9.72 19.70 -1.96
CA HIS A 123 -10.84 20.35 -2.62
C HIS A 123 -12.00 19.35 -2.71
N PRO A 124 -13.26 19.73 -2.41
CA PRO A 124 -14.39 18.79 -2.33
C PRO A 124 -14.71 18.03 -3.64
N ASP A 125 -14.15 18.50 -4.77
CA ASP A 125 -14.31 17.91 -6.10
C ASP A 125 -13.05 17.15 -6.59
N TYR A 126 -11.97 17.08 -5.79
CA TYR A 126 -10.71 16.40 -6.13
C TYR A 126 -10.30 15.44 -5.01
N GLU A 127 -9.95 14.20 -5.33
CA GLU A 127 -9.62 13.20 -4.31
C GLU A 127 -8.24 13.40 -3.64
N ASP A 128 -7.27 14.05 -4.30
CA ASP A 128 -5.90 14.24 -3.79
C ASP A 128 -5.46 15.73 -3.66
N GLY A 129 -6.40 16.68 -3.72
CA GLY A 129 -6.16 18.11 -3.52
C GLY A 129 -6.03 18.97 -4.79
N GLU A 130 -5.75 20.26 -4.62
CA GLU A 130 -5.50 21.24 -5.69
C GLU A 130 -4.00 21.56 -5.73
N THR A 131 -3.45 21.73 -6.94
CA THR A 131 -2.09 22.25 -7.13
C THR A 131 -2.17 23.66 -7.70
N ASP A 132 -1.17 24.47 -7.38
CA ASP A 132 -1.02 25.79 -8.00
C ASP A 132 -0.54 25.72 -9.47
N MET A 133 -0.38 24.52 -10.03
CA MET A 133 0.16 24.27 -11.36
C MET A 133 -0.85 23.55 -12.24
N GLU A 134 -1.36 24.23 -13.27
CA GLU A 134 -2.32 23.69 -14.26
C GLU A 134 -1.82 22.42 -14.99
N GLU A 135 -0.52 22.11 -14.90
CA GLU A 135 0.13 20.97 -15.53
C GLU A 135 0.25 19.75 -14.61
N GLU A 136 -0.10 19.89 -13.33
CA GLU A 136 0.00 18.83 -12.34
C GLU A 136 -1.35 18.12 -12.24
N ASP A 137 -1.42 16.90 -12.80
CA ASP A 137 -2.60 16.04 -12.73
C ASP A 137 -2.85 15.63 -11.27
N VAL A 138 -3.71 16.37 -10.58
CA VAL A 138 -4.28 15.97 -9.28
C VAL A 138 -5.64 15.32 -9.47
N GLY A 139 -5.79 14.14 -8.88
CA GLY A 139 -6.97 13.28 -8.98
C GLY A 139 -6.80 12.06 -9.89
N TRP A 140 -5.62 11.87 -10.50
CA TRP A 140 -5.33 10.71 -11.37
C TRP A 140 -4.14 9.87 -10.88
N MET A 141 -3.49 10.29 -9.78
CA MET A 141 -2.50 9.50 -9.02
C MET A 141 -2.69 9.70 -7.54
#